data_AF-A0A7S0UC31-F1
#
_entry.id   AF-A0A7S0UC31-F1
#
_cell.length_a   1.000
_cell.length_b   1.000
_cell.length_c   1.000
_cell.angle_alpha   90.00
_cell.angle_beta   90.00
_cell.angle_gamma   90.00
#
_symmetry.space_group_name_H-M   'P 1'
#
loop_
_entity.id
_entity.type
_entity.pdbx_description
1 polymer ?
#
loop_
_entity_poly.entity_id
_entity_poly.type
_entity_poly.pdbx_seq_one_letter_code
_entity_poly.pdbx_strand_id
1 'polypeptide(L)'
;SRVLGLLQAGLAAAHSAFEAALHSHLMTPMPPALKSRYEEASDSVGGALHPPSSLLDHPPLAVLCNRVCEVLNELRECAIASTETRAHDTMAASLTLSCESLAVYWVDGESSLEQAEREHVLGAMRCMAGDLVPYIAQCLMRVYGTDKPLLKCDAVSVCLVEQVEFEEQA
;
A
#
# COMPACT_ATOMS: atom_id res chain seq x y z
N SER A 1 8.79 -20.72 10.99
CA SER A 1 10.07 -20.16 10.53
C SER A 1 10.26 -18.80 11.18
N ARG A 2 11.44 -18.51 11.73
CA ARG A 2 11.76 -17.20 12.34
C ARG A 2 11.60 -16.04 11.34
N VAL A 3 11.92 -16.28 10.06
CA VAL A 3 11.76 -15.32 8.96
C VAL A 3 10.30 -14.89 8.78
N LEU A 4 9.36 -15.83 8.80
CA LEU A 4 7.93 -15.52 8.70
C LEU A 4 7.42 -14.75 9.92
N GLY A 5 7.98 -15.00 11.11
CA GLY A 5 7.66 -14.21 12.30
C GLY A 5 8.15 -12.77 12.20
N LEU A 6 9.33 -12.54 11.62
CA LEU A 6 9.85 -11.19 11.36
C LEU A 6 9.01 -10.45 10.31
N LEU A 7 8.65 -11.13 9.22
CA LEU A 7 7.74 -10.61 8.20
C LEU A 7 6.43 -10.15 8.82
N GLN A 8 5.79 -11.01 9.62
CA GLN A 8 4.52 -10.68 10.27
C GLN A 8 4.65 -9.51 11.24
N ALA A 9 5.72 -9.45 12.05
CA ALA A 9 5.95 -8.35 12.97
C ALA A 9 6.21 -7.02 12.24
N GLY A 10 7.02 -7.05 11.18
CA GLY A 10 7.32 -5.88 10.36
C GLY A 10 6.05 -5.35 9.65
N LEU A 11 5.23 -6.25 9.12
CA LEU A 11 3.95 -5.90 8.49
C LEU A 11 2.95 -5.33 9.50
N ALA A 12 2.87 -5.89 10.72
CA ALA A 12 2.05 -5.31 11.77
C ALA A 12 2.51 -3.90 12.18
N ALA A 13 3.82 -3.67 12.23
CA ALA A 13 4.37 -2.34 12.48
C ALA A 13 4.10 -1.36 11.32
N ALA A 14 4.18 -1.83 10.08
CA ALA A 14 3.84 -1.05 8.89
C ALA A 14 2.37 -0.62 8.91
N HIS A 15 1.47 -1.56 9.22
CA HIS A 15 0.04 -1.30 9.38
C HIS A 15 -0.24 -0.30 10.51
N SER A 16 0.36 -0.48 11.69
CA SER A 16 0.18 0.46 12.80
C SER A 16 0.68 1.89 12.45
N ALA A 17 1.78 2.01 11.72
CA ALA A 17 2.27 3.30 11.24
C ALA A 17 1.32 3.93 10.21
N PHE A 18 0.71 3.12 9.33
CA PHE A 18 -0.32 3.55 8.40
C PHE A 18 -1.56 4.08 9.13
N GLU A 19 -2.09 3.34 10.09
CA GLU A 19 -3.26 3.78 10.86
C GLU A 19 -2.98 5.07 11.65
N ALA A 20 -1.79 5.18 12.25
CA ALA A 20 -1.38 6.41 12.93
C ALA A 20 -1.31 7.60 11.97
N ALA A 21 -0.82 7.38 10.74
CA ALA A 21 -0.74 8.43 9.72
C ALA A 21 -2.14 8.81 9.20
N LEU A 22 -3.05 7.84 9.05
CA LEU A 22 -4.42 8.04 8.60
C LEU A 22 -5.22 8.95 9.55
N HIS A 23 -5.06 8.77 10.86
CA HIS A 23 -5.74 9.57 11.89
C HIS A 23 -4.99 10.85 12.28
N SER A 24 -3.93 11.19 11.57
CA SER A 24 -3.14 12.39 11.82
C SER A 24 -3.44 13.48 10.79
N HIS A 25 -2.93 14.69 11.01
CA HIS A 25 -3.00 15.78 10.03
C HIS A 25 -2.17 15.54 8.74
N LEU A 26 -1.62 14.34 8.55
CA LEU A 26 -0.83 13.95 7.38
C LEU A 26 -1.67 13.65 6.13
N MET A 27 -2.99 13.79 6.16
CA MET A 27 -3.85 13.73 4.96
C MET A 27 -3.64 14.92 3.99
N THR A 28 -2.61 15.75 4.18
CA THR A 28 -2.29 16.86 3.29
C THR A 28 -1.32 16.40 2.19
N PRO A 29 -1.65 16.62 0.90
CA PRO A 29 -0.82 16.14 -0.21
C PRO A 29 0.57 16.77 -0.20
N MET A 30 1.55 16.05 -0.73
CA MET A 30 2.93 16.54 -0.79
C MET A 30 3.06 17.81 -1.66
N PRO A 31 3.91 18.79 -1.29
CA PRO A 31 4.13 19.97 -2.12
C PRO A 31 4.60 19.64 -3.55
N PRO A 32 4.08 20.33 -4.59
CA PRO A 32 4.36 20.00 -6.00
C PRO A 32 5.85 19.96 -6.36
N ALA A 33 6.66 20.84 -5.75
CA ALA A 33 8.10 20.90 -5.99
C ALA A 33 8.85 19.64 -5.54
N LEU A 34 8.35 18.94 -4.52
CA LEU A 34 8.91 17.66 -4.07
C LEU A 34 8.47 16.50 -4.96
N LYS A 35 7.21 16.53 -5.44
CA LYS A 35 6.68 15.54 -6.37
C LYS A 35 7.45 15.52 -7.70
N SER A 36 7.71 16.68 -8.30
CA SER A 36 8.50 16.80 -9.55
C SER A 36 9.88 16.16 -9.41
N ARG A 37 10.56 16.39 -8.29
CA ARG A 37 11.89 15.81 -8.04
C ARG A 37 11.87 14.28 -7.93
N TYR A 38 10.79 13.72 -7.40
CA TYR A 38 10.63 12.28 -7.31
C TYR A 38 10.44 11.66 -8.69
N GLU A 39 9.58 12.27 -9.52
CA GLU A 39 9.31 11.82 -10.89
C GLU A 39 10.58 11.88 -11.76
N GLU A 40 11.32 12.99 -11.68
CA GLU A 40 12.62 13.15 -12.35
C GLU A 40 13.65 12.09 -11.91
N ALA A 41 13.66 11.74 -10.61
CA ALA A 41 14.55 10.70 -10.10
C ALA A 41 14.13 9.31 -10.58
N SER A 42 12.82 9.02 -10.69
CA SER A 42 12.33 7.73 -11.17
C SER A 42 12.67 7.45 -12.62
N ASP A 43 12.58 8.46 -13.50
CA ASP A 43 12.91 8.30 -14.93
C ASP A 43 14.41 8.06 -15.17
N SER A 44 15.27 8.51 -14.25
CA SER A 44 16.73 8.46 -14.41
C SER A 44 17.35 7.08 -14.15
N VAL A 45 16.65 6.18 -13.44
CA VAL A 45 17.16 4.86 -13.05
C VAL A 45 16.45 3.76 -13.84
N GLY A 46 16.74 3.70 -15.14
CA GLY A 46 16.14 2.71 -16.03
C GLY A 46 16.27 1.28 -15.52
N GLY A 47 15.12 0.65 -15.21
CA GLY A 47 15.00 -0.78 -14.89
C GLY A 47 14.81 -1.12 -13.40
N ALA A 48 14.90 -0.16 -12.47
CA ALA A 48 14.50 -0.39 -11.10
C ALA A 48 12.96 -0.40 -10.96
N LEU A 49 12.42 -1.05 -9.93
CA LEU A 49 11.01 -0.93 -9.59
C LEU A 49 10.89 0.21 -8.57
N HIS A 50 10.11 1.24 -8.92
CA HIS A 50 9.96 2.46 -8.12
C HIS A 50 8.55 2.52 -7.55
N PRO A 51 8.37 3.00 -6.31
CA PRO A 51 7.04 3.29 -5.80
C PRO A 51 6.27 4.23 -6.74
N PRO A 52 4.97 4.00 -6.96
CA PRO A 52 4.14 4.89 -7.78
C PRO A 52 4.13 6.33 -7.24
N SER A 53 4.26 7.33 -8.13
CA SER A 53 4.27 8.75 -7.71
C SER A 53 2.91 9.23 -7.20
N SER A 54 1.81 8.53 -7.55
CA SER A 54 0.45 8.75 -7.01
C SER A 54 0.38 8.61 -5.49
N LEU A 55 1.25 7.81 -4.88
CA LEU A 55 1.34 7.68 -3.43
C LEU A 55 1.71 8.99 -2.72
N LEU A 56 2.39 9.91 -3.41
CA LEU A 56 2.81 11.19 -2.85
C LEU A 56 1.63 12.14 -2.60
N ASP A 57 0.51 11.91 -3.27
CA ASP A 57 -0.72 12.64 -3.01
C ASP A 57 -1.41 12.13 -1.74
N HIS A 58 -1.06 10.94 -1.24
CA HIS A 58 -1.71 10.27 -0.12
C HIS A 58 -0.70 9.82 0.95
N PRO A 59 -0.24 10.70 1.85
CA PRO A 59 0.93 10.42 2.68
C PRO A 59 0.87 9.15 3.54
N PRO A 60 -0.29 8.74 4.10
CA PRO A 60 -0.37 7.45 4.79
C PRO A 60 -0.07 6.24 3.89
N LEU A 61 -0.48 6.29 2.62
CA LEU A 61 -0.12 5.23 1.66
C LEU A 61 1.39 5.24 1.37
N ALA A 62 2.01 6.42 1.27
CA ALA A 62 3.47 6.52 1.14
C ALA A 62 4.20 5.95 2.37
N VAL A 63 3.70 6.22 3.59
CA VAL A 63 4.23 5.63 4.83
C VAL A 63 4.11 4.11 4.80
N LEU A 64 2.93 3.59 4.47
CA LEU A 64 2.70 2.15 4.35
C LEU A 64 3.66 1.52 3.33
N CYS A 65 3.74 2.09 2.13
CA CYS A 65 4.59 1.61 1.05
C CYS A 65 6.06 1.55 1.47
N ASN A 66 6.58 2.62 2.08
CA ASN A 66 7.97 2.67 2.53
C ASN A 66 8.27 1.60 3.59
N ARG A 67 7.38 1.44 4.58
CA ARG A 67 7.53 0.42 5.62
C ARG A 67 7.46 -0.99 5.06
N VAL A 68 6.53 -1.26 4.14
CA VAL A 68 6.46 -2.57 3.48
C VAL A 68 7.71 -2.83 2.63
N CYS A 69 8.24 -1.82 1.94
CA CYS A 69 9.49 -1.95 1.19
C CYS A 69 10.69 -2.25 2.10
N GLU A 70 10.77 -1.63 3.28
CA GLU A 70 11.78 -1.97 4.30
C GLU A 70 11.68 -3.46 4.69
N VAL A 71 10.48 -3.94 4.97
CA VAL A 71 10.23 -5.35 5.30
C VAL A 71 10.59 -6.29 4.16
N LEU A 72 10.28 -5.92 2.92
CA LEU A 72 10.63 -6.70 1.72
C LEU A 72 12.13 -6.74 1.47
N ASN A 73 12.85 -5.64 1.75
CA ASN A 73 14.30 -5.58 1.65
C ASN A 73 14.95 -6.54 2.66
N GLU A 74 14.45 -6.62 3.89
CA GLU A 74 14.91 -7.61 4.87
C GLU A 74 14.55 -9.05 4.48
N LEU A 75 13.34 -9.26 3.94
CA LEU A 75 12.90 -10.56 3.47
C LEU A 75 13.78 -11.09 2.34
N ARG A 76 14.23 -10.21 1.42
CA ARG A 76 15.08 -10.57 0.27
C ARG A 76 16.36 -11.30 0.68
N GLU A 77 17.00 -10.86 1.77
CA GLU A 77 18.23 -11.47 2.29
C GLU A 77 17.98 -12.88 2.87
N CYS A 78 16.74 -13.21 3.20
CA CYS A 78 16.35 -14.46 3.86
C CYS A 78 15.34 -15.30 3.07
N ALA A 79 15.06 -14.93 1.81
CA ALA A 79 14.04 -15.57 0.99
C ALA A 79 14.46 -16.97 0.56
N ILE A 80 13.62 -17.97 0.87
CA ILE A 80 13.80 -19.35 0.45
C ILE A 80 12.51 -19.84 -0.22
N ALA A 81 12.62 -20.65 -1.29
CA ALA A 81 11.45 -21.08 -2.07
C ALA A 81 10.33 -21.71 -1.21
N SER A 82 10.69 -22.40 -0.12
CA SER A 82 9.72 -23.03 0.78
C SER A 82 8.88 -22.05 1.62
N THR A 83 9.23 -20.76 1.68
CA THR A 83 8.47 -19.73 2.39
C THR A 83 7.60 -18.87 1.48
N GLU A 84 7.73 -18.99 0.17
CA GLU A 84 7.07 -18.13 -0.84
C GLU A 84 5.57 -18.03 -0.62
N THR A 85 4.84 -19.15 -0.68
CA THR A 85 3.37 -19.16 -0.51
C THR A 85 2.95 -18.50 0.79
N ARG A 86 3.61 -18.84 1.91
CA ARG A 86 3.27 -18.27 3.23
C ARG A 86 3.59 -16.79 3.33
N ALA A 87 4.64 -16.32 2.68
CA ALA A 87 4.96 -14.89 2.64
C ALA A 87 3.91 -14.12 1.82
N HIS A 88 3.46 -14.68 0.70
CA HIS A 88 2.35 -14.13 -0.08
C HIS A 88 1.04 -14.07 0.72
N ASP A 89 0.68 -15.15 1.42
CA ASP A 89 -0.53 -15.17 2.25
C ASP A 89 -0.45 -14.14 3.40
N THR A 90 0.72 -14.03 4.04
CA THR A 90 0.93 -13.06 5.13
C THR A 90 0.88 -11.62 4.62
N MET A 91 1.47 -11.36 3.45
CA MET A 91 1.40 -10.05 2.80
C MET A 91 -0.03 -9.69 2.41
N ALA A 92 -0.76 -10.63 1.80
CA ALA A 92 -2.14 -10.44 1.41
C ALA A 92 -3.01 -10.07 2.62
N ALA A 93 -2.90 -10.83 3.72
CA ALA A 93 -3.64 -10.54 4.94
C ALA A 93 -3.32 -9.14 5.52
N SER A 94 -2.05 -8.72 5.50
CA SER A 94 -1.66 -7.40 6.00
C SER A 94 -2.17 -6.25 5.12
N LEU A 95 -2.15 -6.44 3.80
CA LEU A 95 -2.67 -5.43 2.86
C LEU A 95 -4.19 -5.35 2.96
N THR A 96 -4.89 -6.49 3.05
CA THR A 96 -6.35 -6.53 3.27
C THR A 96 -6.73 -5.79 4.54
N LEU A 97 -6.02 -6.04 5.65
CA LEU A 97 -6.27 -5.31 6.90
C LEU A 97 -6.08 -3.80 6.73
N SER A 98 -5.08 -3.38 5.97
CA SER A 98 -4.85 -1.94 5.71
C SER A 98 -5.93 -1.34 4.80
N CYS A 99 -6.42 -2.09 3.82
CA CYS A 99 -7.58 -1.70 3.01
C CYS A 99 -8.83 -1.54 3.89
N GLU A 100 -9.07 -2.50 4.79
CA GLU A 100 -10.18 -2.46 5.74
C GLU A 100 -10.10 -1.24 6.66
N SER A 101 -8.93 -0.91 7.24
CA SER A 101 -8.78 0.30 8.06
C SER A 101 -9.05 1.59 7.27
N LEU A 102 -8.70 1.66 5.99
CA LEU A 102 -9.04 2.81 5.14
C LEU A 102 -10.56 2.90 4.88
N ALA A 103 -11.22 1.76 4.65
CA ALA A 103 -12.67 1.71 4.51
C ALA A 103 -13.39 2.10 5.82
N VAL A 104 -12.90 1.64 6.97
CA VAL A 104 -13.43 2.03 8.28
C VAL A 104 -13.26 3.53 8.51
N TYR A 105 -12.10 4.10 8.18
CA TYR A 105 -11.87 5.53 8.28
C TYR A 105 -12.87 6.36 7.45
N TRP A 106 -13.20 5.89 6.24
CA TRP A 106 -14.25 6.50 5.43
C TRP A 106 -15.62 6.45 6.12
N VAL A 107 -16.04 5.26 6.56
CA VAL A 107 -17.36 5.06 7.19
C VAL A 107 -17.51 5.87 8.47
N ASP A 108 -16.47 5.92 9.31
CA ASP A 108 -16.47 6.68 10.55
C ASP A 108 -16.45 8.20 10.29
N GLY A 109 -15.73 8.62 9.24
CA GLY A 109 -15.58 10.01 8.84
C GLY A 109 -16.74 10.58 8.02
N GLU A 110 -17.54 9.75 7.37
CA GLU A 110 -18.56 10.08 6.35
C GLU A 110 -19.37 11.34 6.71
N SER A 111 -19.93 11.41 7.91
CA SER A 111 -20.78 12.55 8.33
C SER A 111 -20.03 13.83 8.71
N SER A 112 -18.71 13.76 8.89
CA SER A 112 -17.85 14.84 9.39
C SER A 112 -16.87 15.40 8.35
N LEU A 113 -16.58 14.63 7.31
CA LEU A 113 -15.65 15.02 6.24
C LEU A 113 -16.29 16.04 5.30
N GLU A 114 -15.56 17.12 5.02
CA GLU A 114 -15.92 18.05 3.96
C GLU A 114 -15.77 17.41 2.57
N GLN A 115 -16.45 17.94 1.56
CA GLN A 115 -16.45 17.39 0.21
C GLN A 115 -15.02 17.18 -0.35
N ALA A 116 -14.12 18.12 -0.12
CA ALA A 116 -12.73 18.01 -0.57
C ALA A 116 -11.96 16.89 0.14
N GLU A 117 -12.24 16.66 1.43
CA GLU A 117 -11.63 15.57 2.19
C GLU A 117 -12.17 14.21 1.74
N ARG A 118 -13.48 14.13 1.45
CA ARG A 118 -14.09 12.92 0.88
C ARG A 118 -13.45 12.54 -0.45
N GLU A 119 -13.34 13.49 -1.37
CA GLU A 119 -12.68 13.27 -2.66
C GLU A 119 -11.24 12.80 -2.49
N HIS A 120 -10.53 13.35 -1.50
CA HIS A 120 -9.18 12.94 -1.17
C HIS A 120 -9.10 11.48 -0.67
N VAL A 121 -9.99 11.09 0.23
CA VAL A 121 -10.05 9.70 0.75
C VAL A 121 -10.42 8.73 -0.36
N LEU A 122 -11.39 9.05 -1.23
CA LEU A 122 -11.70 8.23 -2.39
C LEU A 122 -10.52 8.13 -3.37
N GLY A 123 -9.75 9.21 -3.55
CA GLY A 123 -8.48 9.18 -4.27
C GLY A 123 -7.49 8.20 -3.64
N ALA A 124 -7.35 8.22 -2.32
CA ALA A 124 -6.50 7.27 -1.59
C ALA A 124 -6.97 5.82 -1.76
N MET A 125 -8.28 5.56 -1.73
CA MET A 125 -8.82 4.21 -1.98
C MET A 125 -8.45 3.70 -3.38
N ARG A 126 -8.63 4.55 -4.40
CA ARG A 126 -8.24 4.25 -5.79
C ARG A 126 -6.74 3.99 -5.90
N CYS A 127 -5.91 4.83 -5.28
CA CYS A 127 -4.45 4.68 -5.29
C CYS A 127 -4.01 3.40 -4.55
N MET A 128 -4.64 3.07 -3.42
CA MET A 128 -4.33 1.86 -2.68
C MET A 128 -4.62 0.59 -3.49
N ALA A 129 -5.80 0.53 -4.12
CA ALA A 129 -6.23 -0.62 -4.93
C ALA A 129 -5.50 -0.71 -6.28
N GLY A 130 -5.35 0.41 -6.98
CA GLY A 130 -4.83 0.47 -8.35
C GLY A 130 -3.31 0.54 -8.45
N ASP A 131 -2.64 1.13 -7.46
CA ASP A 131 -1.20 1.39 -7.52
C ASP A 131 -0.42 0.65 -6.43
N LEU A 132 -0.77 0.84 -5.16
CA LEU A 132 0.01 0.32 -4.03
C LEU A 132 0.01 -1.20 -3.99
N VAL A 133 -1.18 -1.83 -3.99
CA VAL A 133 -1.30 -3.30 -3.88
C VAL A 133 -0.59 -3.99 -5.06
N PRO A 134 -0.81 -3.58 -6.33
CA PRO A 134 -0.09 -4.15 -7.47
C PRO A 134 1.42 -3.92 -7.40
N TYR A 135 1.87 -2.76 -6.95
CA TYR A 135 3.30 -2.47 -6.76
C TYR A 135 3.93 -3.42 -5.73
N ILE A 136 3.30 -3.62 -4.57
CA ILE A 136 3.80 -4.54 -3.54
C ILE A 136 3.80 -5.99 -4.05
N ALA A 137 2.78 -6.39 -4.82
CA ALA A 137 2.74 -7.71 -5.46
C ALA A 137 3.97 -7.92 -6.36
N GLN A 138 4.32 -6.93 -7.19
CA GLN A 138 5.51 -6.98 -8.06
C GLN A 138 6.82 -7.00 -7.26
N CYS A 139 6.91 -6.24 -6.16
CA CYS A 139 8.07 -6.28 -5.28
C CYS A 139 8.27 -7.68 -4.70
N LEU A 140 7.20 -8.29 -4.19
CA LEU A 140 7.24 -9.62 -3.59
C LEU A 140 7.61 -10.70 -4.62
N MET A 141 7.11 -10.58 -5.86
CA MET A 141 7.51 -11.43 -6.98
C MET A 141 9.02 -11.34 -7.25
N ARG A 142 9.60 -10.14 -7.25
CA ARG A 142 11.04 -9.94 -7.41
C ARG A 142 11.86 -10.49 -6.24
N VAL A 143 11.34 -10.44 -5.02
CA VAL A 143 11.99 -11.03 -3.83
C VAL A 143 12.18 -12.54 -4.00
N TYR A 144 11.19 -13.24 -4.56
CA TYR A 144 11.24 -14.69 -4.77
C TYR A 144 11.73 -15.12 -6.17
N GLY A 145 11.93 -14.17 -7.09
CA GLY A 145 12.32 -14.46 -8.47
C GLY A 145 11.24 -15.23 -9.24
N THR A 146 9.97 -14.99 -8.93
CA THR A 146 8.81 -15.69 -9.51
C THR A 146 8.10 -14.79 -10.52
N ASP A 147 7.72 -15.35 -11.66
CA ASP A 147 6.88 -14.66 -12.65
C ASP A 147 5.38 -14.95 -12.42
N LYS A 148 5.06 -15.82 -11.45
CA LYS A 148 3.69 -16.19 -11.13
C LYS A 148 3.13 -15.25 -10.06
N PRO A 149 2.08 -14.46 -10.36
CA PRO A 149 1.41 -13.67 -9.34
C PRO A 149 0.66 -14.61 -8.38
N LEU A 150 1.18 -14.75 -7.16
CA LEU A 150 0.52 -15.49 -6.08
C LEU A 150 -0.40 -14.58 -5.25
N LEU A 151 -0.10 -13.27 -5.19
CA LEU A 151 -0.95 -12.29 -4.54
C LEU A 151 -2.07 -11.88 -5.50
N LYS A 152 -3.33 -12.11 -5.11
CA LYS A 152 -4.51 -11.73 -5.89
C LYS A 152 -4.94 -10.31 -5.53
N CYS A 153 -4.49 -9.31 -6.29
CA CYS A 153 -4.72 -7.90 -5.98
C CYS A 153 -6.21 -7.58 -5.80
N ASP A 154 -7.06 -8.02 -6.75
CA ASP A 154 -8.50 -7.76 -6.71
C ASP A 154 -9.16 -8.26 -5.43
N ALA A 155 -8.74 -9.42 -4.92
CA ALA A 155 -9.27 -9.98 -3.68
C ALA A 155 -8.78 -9.23 -2.44
N VAL A 156 -7.56 -8.66 -2.49
CA VAL A 156 -6.97 -7.90 -1.38
C VAL A 156 -7.65 -6.53 -1.21
N SER A 157 -8.02 -5.89 -2.31
CA SER A 157 -8.59 -4.53 -2.32
C SER A 157 -10.09 -4.49 -2.60
N VAL A 158 -10.80 -5.63 -2.57
CA VAL A 158 -12.22 -5.72 -2.96
C VAL A 158 -13.10 -4.73 -2.19
N CYS A 159 -12.88 -4.57 -0.89
CA CYS A 159 -13.67 -3.65 -0.06
C CYS A 159 -13.53 -2.19 -0.49
N LEU A 160 -12.36 -1.79 -1.01
CA LEU A 160 -12.13 -0.44 -1.51
C LEU A 160 -12.74 -0.24 -2.89
N VAL A 161 -12.61 -1.25 -3.77
CA VAL A 161 -13.16 -1.19 -5.14
C VAL A 161 -14.67 -1.07 -5.08
N GLU A 162 -15.34 -1.91 -4.30
CA GLU A 162 -16.79 -1.87 -4.12
C GLU A 162 -17.25 -0.52 -3.54
N GLN A 163 -16.51 0.04 -2.58
CA GLN A 163 -16.83 1.34 -1.99
C GLN A 163 -16.69 2.48 -3.02
N VAL A 164 -15.61 2.49 -3.80
CA VAL A 164 -15.40 3.52 -4.84
C VAL A 164 -16.47 3.43 -5.92
N GLU A 165 -16.82 2.22 -6.39
CA GLU A 165 -17.86 2.01 -7.39
C GLU A 165 -19.23 2.46 -6.89
N PHE A 166 -19.53 2.25 -5.61
CA PHE A 166 -20.78 2.72 -4.99
C PHE A 166 -20.88 4.25 -5.00
N GLU A 167 -19.81 4.95 -4.59
CA GLU A 167 -19.79 6.41 -4.53
C GLU A 167 -19.79 7.07 -5.91
N GLU A 168 -19.20 6.43 -6.93
CA GLU A 168 -19.24 6.95 -8.31
C GLU A 168 -20.61 6.83 -8.98
N GLN A 169 -21.51 6.01 -8.42
CA GLN A 169 -22.87 5.80 -8.92
C GLN A 169 -23.94 6.60 -8.16
N ALA A 170 -23.59 7.22 -7.03
CA ALA A 170 -24.47 7.99 -6.15
C ALA A 170 -24.63 9.46 -6.59
#